data_AF-A0A9Q6A3M2-F1
#
_entry.id   AF-A0A9Q6A3M2-F1
#
_cell.length_a   1.000
_cell.length_b   1.000
_cell.length_c   1.000
_cell.angle_alpha   90.00
_cell.angle_beta   90.00
_cell.angle_gamma   90.00
#
_symmetry.space_group_name_H-M   'P 1'
#
loop_
_entity.id
_entity.type
_entity.pdbx_description
1 polymer ?
#
loop_
_entity_poly.entity_id
_entity_poly.type
_entity_poly.pdbx_seq_one_letter_code
_entity_poly.pdbx_strand_id
1 'polypeptide(L)'
;MNLDYQLDGPDGAPVIVLSNSLGTTRAMWQPQIEALTAHFRVLRYDTHGHGKTTKNGKVTLAQLGEDVIALLDHLNIDRAWFCGISMGGLTG
;
A
#
# COMPACT_ATOMS: atom_id res chain seq x y z
N MET A 1 -14.16 3.07 -0.22
CA MET A 1 -12.95 2.24 -0.07
C MET A 1 -12.78 1.87 1.40
N ASN A 2 -12.47 0.62 1.71
CA ASN A 2 -12.34 0.12 3.09
C ASN A 2 -10.96 -0.54 3.31
N LEU A 3 -9.89 0.18 2.96
CA LEU A 3 -8.52 -0.24 3.25
C LEU A 3 -7.97 0.60 4.42
N ASP A 4 -7.36 -0.06 5.39
CA ASP A 4 -6.57 0.65 6.40
C ASP A 4 -5.19 0.99 5.82
N TYR A 5 -4.81 2.26 5.88
CA TYR A 5 -3.57 2.76 5.31
C TYR A 5 -2.86 3.74 6.24
N GLN A 6 -1.61 4.02 5.92
CA GLN A 6 -0.78 4.99 6.60
C GLN A 6 0.10 5.72 5.58
N LEU A 7 0.20 7.03 5.75
CA LEU A 7 1.08 7.90 5.01
C LEU A 7 2.13 8.46 5.97
N ASP A 8 3.40 8.20 5.67
CA ASP A 8 4.55 8.65 6.45
C ASP A 8 5.49 9.52 5.59
N GLY A 9 6.28 10.40 6.19
CA GLY A 9 7.27 11.23 5.49
C GLY A 9 6.78 12.62 5.08
N PRO A 10 7.61 13.44 4.43
CA PRO A 10 7.31 14.85 4.16
C PRO A 10 6.19 15.03 3.11
N ASP A 11 5.35 16.04 3.33
CA ASP A 11 4.36 16.46 2.32
C ASP A 11 5.07 17.00 1.07
N GLY A 12 4.48 16.74 -0.11
CA GLY A 12 5.02 17.18 -1.40
C GLY A 12 6.20 16.36 -1.95
N ALA A 13 6.74 15.40 -1.19
CA ALA A 13 7.72 14.45 -1.73
C ALA A 13 7.07 13.44 -2.69
N PRO A 14 7.83 12.83 -3.62
CA PRO A 14 7.32 11.76 -4.48
C PRO A 14 6.73 10.63 -3.65
N VAL A 15 5.58 10.08 -4.07
CA VAL A 15 4.93 8.99 -3.35
C VAL A 15 5.53 7.63 -3.74
N ILE A 16 5.77 6.77 -2.77
CA ILE A 16 6.00 5.33 -2.99
C ILE A 16 4.94 4.51 -2.26
N VAL A 17 4.29 3.60 -2.99
CA VAL A 17 3.35 2.62 -2.44
C VAL A 17 4.09 1.34 -2.08
N LEU A 18 3.90 0.84 -0.87
CA LEU A 18 4.46 -0.42 -0.42
C LEU A 18 3.33 -1.47 -0.24
N SER A 19 3.39 -2.55 -1.03
CA SER A 19 2.39 -3.62 -1.04
C SER A 19 2.94 -4.91 -0.41
N ASN A 20 2.21 -5.42 0.58
CA ASN A 20 2.68 -6.50 1.47
C ASN A 20 2.58 -7.90 0.83
N SER A 21 3.34 -8.84 1.39
CA SER A 21 3.18 -10.28 1.13
C SER A 21 1.87 -10.83 1.69
N LEU A 22 1.44 -12.00 1.19
CA LEU A 22 0.33 -12.74 1.78
C LEU A 22 0.69 -13.17 3.22
N GLY A 23 -0.27 -13.04 4.15
CA GLY A 23 -0.09 -13.42 5.55
C GLY A 23 0.67 -12.40 6.40
N THR A 24 0.97 -11.21 5.85
CA THR A 24 1.60 -10.10 6.57
C THR A 24 0.70 -8.87 6.61
N THR A 25 1.14 -7.81 7.29
CA THR A 25 0.45 -6.51 7.34
C THR A 25 1.42 -5.41 6.92
N ARG A 26 0.94 -4.16 6.82
CA ARG A 26 1.80 -3.00 6.51
C ARG A 26 2.96 -2.79 7.49
N ALA A 27 2.89 -3.42 8.67
CA ALA A 27 3.96 -3.37 9.67
C ALA A 27 5.24 -4.08 9.18
N MET A 28 5.17 -4.97 8.18
CA MET A 28 6.35 -5.63 7.63
C MET A 28 7.39 -4.64 7.06
N TRP A 29 6.93 -3.46 6.64
CA TRP A 29 7.76 -2.40 6.08
C TRP A 29 8.37 -1.47 7.12
N GLN A 30 8.06 -1.65 8.41
CA GLN A 30 8.56 -0.77 9.46
C GLN A 30 10.08 -0.57 9.44
N PRO A 31 10.92 -1.60 9.18
CA PRO A 31 12.37 -1.43 9.11
C PRO A 31 12.86 -0.50 7.99
N GLN A 32 12.07 -0.30 6.92
CA GLN A 32 12.44 0.55 5.78
C GLN A 32 11.95 1.99 5.92
N ILE A 33 11.08 2.29 6.89
CA ILE A 33 10.37 3.57 6.95
C ILE A 33 11.33 4.75 7.11
N GLU A 34 12.30 4.64 8.00
CA GLU A 34 13.26 5.73 8.23
C GLU A 34 14.04 6.08 6.96
N ALA A 35 14.57 5.07 6.26
CA ALA A 35 15.33 5.28 5.04
C ALA A 35 14.47 5.80 3.87
N LEU A 36 13.25 5.30 3.73
CA LEU A 36 12.37 5.70 2.62
C LEU A 36 11.77 7.09 2.83
N THR A 37 11.40 7.45 4.06
CA THR A 37 10.81 8.76 4.36
C THR A 37 11.79 9.92 4.24
N ALA A 38 13.10 9.64 4.18
CA ALA A 38 14.12 10.63 3.83
C ALA A 38 13.99 11.15 2.37
N HIS A 39 13.32 10.39 1.50
CA HIS A 39 13.23 10.70 0.06
C HIS A 39 11.80 10.71 -0.49
N PHE A 40 10.89 9.99 0.16
CA PHE A 40 9.53 9.76 -0.33
C PHE A 40 8.48 10.09 0.71
N ARG A 41 7.29 10.41 0.22
CA ARG A 41 6.06 10.22 0.98
C ARG A 41 5.67 8.73 0.86
N VAL A 42 5.73 8.00 1.95
CA VAL A 42 5.56 6.54 1.95
C VAL A 42 4.11 6.19 2.25
N LEU A 43 3.43 5.57 1.29
CA LEU A 43 2.08 5.04 1.44
C LEU A 43 2.16 3.53 1.69
N ARG A 44 1.67 3.08 2.85
CA ARG A 44 1.50 1.66 3.18
C ARG A 44 0.05 1.37 3.48
N TYR A 45 -0.41 0.16 3.16
CA TYR A 45 -1.79 -0.23 3.38
C TYR A 45 -1.89 -1.72 3.69
N ASP A 46 -2.98 -2.11 4.35
CA ASP A 46 -3.33 -3.51 4.54
C ASP A 46 -4.27 -3.95 3.40
N THR A 47 -3.89 -4.98 2.64
CA THR A 47 -4.74 -5.57 1.60
C THR A 47 -5.91 -6.34 2.21
N HIS A 48 -6.94 -6.64 1.42
CA HIS A 48 -8.12 -7.36 1.91
C HIS A 48 -7.79 -8.63 2.70
N GLY A 49 -8.28 -8.70 3.94
CA GLY A 49 -8.10 -9.83 4.84
C GLY A 49 -6.81 -9.79 5.66
N HIS A 50 -6.07 -8.68 5.61
CA HIS A 50 -4.84 -8.47 6.38
C HIS A 50 -4.98 -7.29 7.33
N GLY A 51 -4.25 -7.35 8.44
CA GLY A 51 -4.19 -6.27 9.43
C GLY A 51 -5.57 -5.77 9.84
N LYS A 52 -5.85 -4.50 9.60
CA LYS A 52 -7.15 -3.88 9.93
C LYS A 52 -8.14 -3.84 8.77
N THR A 53 -7.75 -4.31 7.58
CA THR A 53 -8.61 -4.39 6.40
C THR A 53 -9.37 -5.71 6.39
N THR A 54 -10.69 -5.65 6.61
CA THR A 54 -11.55 -6.83 6.50
C THR A 54 -11.74 -7.28 5.05
N LYS A 55 -11.98 -8.58 4.84
CA LYS A 55 -12.38 -9.13 3.53
C LYS A 55 -13.82 -9.61 3.57
N ASN A 56 -14.54 -9.37 2.48
CA ASN A 56 -15.85 -9.96 2.23
C ASN A 56 -15.75 -10.79 0.94
N GLY A 57 -15.99 -12.10 1.04
CA GLY A 57 -15.94 -12.98 -0.12
C GLY A 57 -14.53 -13.24 -0.67
N LYS A 58 -14.48 -13.62 -1.96
CA LYS A 58 -13.24 -13.93 -2.67
C LYS A 58 -12.56 -12.64 -3.13
N VAL A 59 -11.24 -12.57 -2.97
CA VAL A 59 -10.40 -11.49 -3.50
C VAL A 59 -9.67 -12.02 -4.72
N THR A 60 -9.74 -11.30 -5.83
CA THR A 60 -9.03 -11.62 -7.07
C THR A 60 -7.76 -10.77 -7.18
N LEU A 61 -6.81 -11.18 -8.01
CA LEU A 61 -5.61 -10.37 -8.25
C LEU A 61 -5.95 -9.01 -8.90
N ALA A 62 -6.92 -8.98 -9.81
CA ALA A 62 -7.41 -7.74 -10.41
C ALA A 62 -7.94 -6.77 -9.34
N GLN A 63 -8.71 -7.27 -8.38
CA GLN A 63 -9.20 -6.44 -7.27
C GLN A 63 -8.06 -5.82 -6.47
N LEU A 64 -6.98 -6.58 -6.20
CA LEU A 64 -5.83 -6.05 -5.46
C LEU A 64 -5.19 -4.85 -6.18
N GLY A 65 -5.08 -4.89 -7.51
CA GLY A 65 -4.57 -3.79 -8.31
C GLY A 65 -5.53 -2.60 -8.34
N GLU A 66 -6.82 -2.87 -8.55
CA GLU A 66 -7.89 -1.85 -8.51
C GLU A 66 -7.95 -1.13 -7.16
N ASP A 67 -7.70 -1.83 -6.06
CA ASP A 67 -7.66 -1.25 -4.71
C ASP A 67 -6.53 -0.23 -4.56
N VAL A 68 -5.37 -0.47 -5.20
CA VAL A 68 -4.25 0.49 -5.20
C VAL A 68 -4.65 1.76 -5.95
N ILE A 69 -5.25 1.61 -7.13
CA ILE A 69 -5.73 2.74 -7.94
C ILE A 69 -6.79 3.53 -7.16
N ALA A 70 -7.79 2.85 -6.59
CA ALA A 70 -8.83 3.49 -5.78
C ALA A 70 -8.25 4.20 -4.54
N LEU A 71 -7.17 3.67 -3.96
CA LEU A 71 -6.47 4.31 -2.84
C LEU A 71 -5.72 5.56 -3.25
N LEU A 72 -5.05 5.53 -4.40
CA LEU A 72 -4.37 6.70 -4.97
C LEU A 72 -5.40 7.79 -5.33
N ASP A 73 -6.51 7.43 -5.97
CA ASP A 73 -7.61 8.34 -6.31
C ASP A 73 -8.21 8.98 -5.05
N HIS A 74 -8.51 8.18 -4.03
CA HIS A 74 -9.05 8.69 -2.75
C HIS A 74 -8.13 9.70 -2.07
N LEU A 75 -6.81 9.53 -2.23
CA LEU A 75 -5.78 10.38 -1.66
C LEU A 75 -5.37 11.54 -2.57
N ASN A 76 -5.97 11.65 -3.77
CA ASN A 76 -5.60 12.59 -4.83
C ASN A 76 -4.10 12.51 -5.20
N ILE A 77 -3.58 11.29 -5.37
CA ILE A 77 -2.19 11.02 -5.75
C ILE A 77 -2.15 10.60 -7.22
N ASP A 78 -1.77 11.52 -8.12
CA ASP A 78 -1.76 11.27 -9.56
C ASP A 78 -0.71 10.24 -10.02
N ARG A 79 0.44 10.20 -9.33
CA ARG A 79 1.56 9.30 -9.68
C ARG A 79 2.28 8.83 -8.43
N ALA A 80 2.64 7.56 -8.42
CA ALA A 80 3.45 6.97 -7.37
C ALA A 80 4.43 5.95 -7.95
N TRP A 81 5.55 5.77 -7.26
CA TRP A 81 6.38 4.58 -7.39
C TRP A 81 5.68 3.40 -6.68
N PHE A 82 5.94 2.19 -7.12
CA PHE A 82 5.33 0.99 -6.52
C PHE A 82 6.42 -0.03 -6.17
N CYS A 83 6.34 -0.56 -4.96
CA CYS A 83 7.21 -1.64 -4.49
C CYS A 83 6.35 -2.70 -3.79
N GLY A 84 6.41 -3.92 -4.31
CA GLY A 84 5.64 -5.05 -3.79
C GLY A 84 6.51 -6.28 -3.58
N ILE A 85 6.14 -7.11 -2.60
CA ILE A 85 6.80 -8.40 -2.36
C ILE A 85 5.78 -9.53 -2.51
N SER A 86 6.14 -10.58 -3.27
CA SER A 86 5.30 -11.77 -3.46
C SER A 86 3.91 -11.40 -3.99
N MET A 87 2.83 -11.63 -3.22
CA MET A 87 1.48 -11.13 -3.55
C MET A 87 1.48 -9.64 -3.87
N GLY A 88 2.14 -8.82 -3.06
CA GLY A 88 2.24 -7.39 -3.33
C GLY A 88 2.99 -7.07 -4.62
N GLY A 89 3.91 -7.93 -5.06
CA GLY A 89 4.60 -7.79 -6.34
C GLY A 89 3.74 -8.19 -7.54
N LEU A 90 2.74 -9.06 -7.36
CA LEU A 90 1.75 -9.38 -8.40
C LEU A 90 0.65 -8.33 -8.50
N THR A 91 0.46 -7.52 -7.45
CA THR A 91 -0.60 -6.52 -7.36
C THR A 91 -0.39 -5.32 -8.29
N GLY A 92 0.87 -4.88 -8.48
CA GLY A 92 1.23 -3.74 -9.33
C GLY A 92 1.88 -4.19 -10.63
#